data_AF-G2GZQ6-F1
#
_entry.id   AF-G2GZQ6-F1
#
_cell.length_a   1.000
_cell.length_b   1.000
_cell.length_c   1.000
_cell.angle_alpha   90.00
_cell.angle_beta   90.00
_cell.angle_gamma   90.00
#
_symmetry.space_group_name_H-M   'P 1'
#
loop_
_entity.id
_entity.type
_entity.pdbx_description
1 polymer ?
#
loop_
_entity_poly.entity_id
_entity_poly.type
_entity_poly.pdbx_seq_one_letter_code
_entity_poly.pdbx_strand_id
1 'polypeptide(L)' 'MSTVGYARVSSTGQSLDIQWEKLKEAKCDRIYQEKHSGRTADRPEFQACMNYL' A
#
# COMPACT_ATOMS: atom_id res chain seq x y z
N MET A 1 -2.58 13.57 14.06
CA MET A 1 -2.31 12.13 13.87
C MET A 1 -2.07 11.95 12.38
N SER A 2 -0.88 11.50 11.99
CA SER A 2 -0.54 11.27 10.59
C SER A 2 -1.19 9.96 10.15
N THR A 3 -1.97 10.00 9.07
CA THR A 3 -2.73 8.84 8.60
C THR A 3 -1.98 8.20 7.45
N VAL A 4 -1.64 6.92 7.56
CA VAL A 4 -0.82 6.22 6.56
C VAL A 4 -1.66 5.18 5.85
N GLY A 5 -1.68 5.24 4.53
CA GLY A 5 -2.31 4.27 3.66
C GLY A 5 -1.31 3.23 3.16
N TYR A 6 -1.73 1.98 3.06
CA TYR A 6 -0.94 0.91 2.44
C TYR A 6 -1.82 0.12 1.47
N ALA A 7 -1.38 0.04 0.20
CA ALA A 7 -2.05 -0.70 -0.87
C ALA A 7 -1.16 -1.84 -1.38
N ARG A 8 -1.76 -2.99 -1.70
CA ARG A 8 -1.04 -4.14 -2.26
C ARG A 8 -1.88 -4.89 -3.29
N VAL A 9 -1.24 -5.26 -4.40
CA VAL A 9 -1.82 -6.17 -5.39
C VAL A 9 -0.88 -7.34 -5.72
N SER A 10 -1.44 -8.53 -5.87
CA SER A 10 -0.69 -9.78 -6.11
C SER A 10 -0.51 -10.12 -7.59
N SER A 11 -1.30 -9.51 -8.47
CA SER A 11 -1.36 -9.84 -9.90
C SER A 11 -1.50 -8.60 -10.77
N THR A 12 -0.97 -8.63 -12.00
CA THR A 12 -1.02 -7.52 -12.97
C THR A 12 -2.45 -7.12 -13.39
N GLY A 13 -3.45 -7.97 -13.17
CA GLY A 13 -4.86 -7.68 -13.46
C GLY A 13 -5.66 -7.12 -12.27
N GLN A 14 -5.08 -6.98 -11.09
CA GLN A 14 -5.74 -6.34 -9.95
C GLN A 14 -5.41 -4.84 -9.95
N SER A 15 -6.44 -4.00 -9.99
CA SER A 15 -6.29 -2.54 -10.07
C SER A 15 -5.82 -1.96 -8.75
N LEU A 16 -4.51 -1.68 -8.67
CA LEU A 16 -3.90 -0.97 -7.55
C LEU A 16 -4.47 0.45 -7.44
N ASP A 17 -4.85 1.04 -8.58
CA ASP A 17 -5.54 2.33 -8.68
C ASP A 17 -6.80 2.43 -7.83
N ILE A 18 -7.62 1.37 -7.74
CA ILE A 18 -8.86 1.41 -6.92
C ILE A 18 -8.52 1.52 -5.42
N GLN A 19 -7.47 0.81 -4.98
CA GLN A 19 -7.01 0.92 -3.60
C GLN A 19 -6.39 2.28 -3.33
N TRP A 20 -5.60 2.79 -4.29
CA TRP A 20 -4.97 4.10 -4.19
C TRP A 20 -5.99 5.24 -4.10
N GLU A 21 -7.01 5.25 -4.97
CA GLU A 21 -8.09 6.24 -4.95
C GLU A 21 -8.83 6.24 -3.61
N LYS A 22 -9.12 5.07 -3.04
CA LYS A 22 -9.75 4.96 -1.71
C LYS A 22 -8.89 5.51 -0.58
N LEU A 23 -7.58 5.25 -0.61
CA LEU A 23 -6.63 5.78 0.38
C LEU A 23 -6.48 7.30 0.26
N LYS A 24 -6.54 7.80 -0.97
CA LYS A 24 -6.53 9.24 -1.26
C LYS A 24 -7.82 9.92 -0.80
N GLU A 25 -8.96 9.27 -0.99
CA GLU A 25 -10.27 9.73 -0.48
C GLU A 25 -10.30 9.73 1.05
N ALA A 26 -9.64 8.75 1.69
CA ALA A 26 -9.42 8.72 3.13
C ALA A 26 -8.46 9.80 3.66
N LYS A 27 -7.90 10.64 2.77
CA LYS A 27 -6.95 11.73 3.09
C LYS A 27 -5.74 11.25 3.89
N CYS A 28 -5.18 10.10 3.52
CA CYS A 28 -3.91 9.64 4.10
C CYS A 28 -2.78 10.63 3.75
N ASP A 29 -2.00 11.04 4.76
CA ASP A 29 -0.81 11.89 4.61
C ASP A 29 0.28 11.23 3.76
N ARG A 30 0.38 9.91 3.85
CA ARG A 30 1.34 9.11 3.10
C ARG A 30 0.71 7.80 2.65
N ILE A 31 0.97 7.40 1.41
CA ILE A 31 0.45 6.17 0.82
C ILE A 31 1.63 5.36 0.30
N TYR A 32 1.73 4.12 0.77
CA TYR A 32 2.69 3.12 0.33
C TYR A 32 1.99 2.13 -0.59
N GLN A 33 2.68 1.70 -1.65
CA GLN A 33 2.09 0.77 -2.61
C GLN A 33 3.10 -0.22 -3.15
N GLU A 34 2.76 -1.50 -3.07
CA GLU A 34 3.59 -2.56 -3.64
C GLU A 34 2.79 -3.53 -4.51
N LYS A 35 3.44 -3.95 -5.58
CA LYS A 35 2.97 -5.03 -6.42
C LYS A 35 3.80 -6.27 -6.11
N HIS A 36 3.28 -7.09 -5.20
CA HIS A 36 3.97 -8.30 -4.77
C HIS A 36 3.03 -9.51 -4.78
N SER A 37 3.37 -10.52 -5.59
CA SER A 37 2.73 -11.83 -5.51
C SER A 37 3.03 -12.44 -4.13
N GLY A 38 2.02 -13.02 -3.48
CA GLY A 38 2.12 -13.51 -2.08
C GLY A 38 3.05 -14.70 -1.87
N ARG A 39 3.91 -15.01 -2.85
CA ARG A 39 4.89 -16.09 -2.79
C ARG A 39 6.16 -15.70 -2.02
N THR A 40 6.43 -14.41 -1.88
CA THR A 40 7.58 -13.90 -1.12
C THR A 40 7.08 -13.10 0.08
N ALA A 41 7.63 -13.39 1.25
CA ALA A 41 7.29 -12.70 2.50
C ALA A 41 7.99 -11.33 2.64
N ASP A 42 8.89 -11.01 1.72
CA ASP A 42 9.64 -9.75 1.72
C ASP A 42 8.71 -8.63 1.27
N ARG A 43 8.35 -7.73 2.19
CA ARG A 43 7.43 -6.61 1.94
C ARG A 43 8.10 -5.31 2.35
N PRO A 44 9.02 -4.78 1.53
CA PRO A 44 9.81 -3.60 1.88
C PRO A 44 8.93 -2.36 2.07
N GLU A 45 7.90 -2.17 1.26
CA GLU A 45 6.95 -1.04 1.38
C GLU A 45 6.09 -1.16 2.64
N PHE A 46 5.64 -2.38 2.99
CA PHE A 46 4.97 -2.60 4.27
C PHE A 46 5.86 -2.28 5.46
N GLN A 47 7.13 -2.72 5.45
CA GLN A 47 8.08 -2.41 6.52
C GLN A 47 8.37 -0.91 6.60
N ALA A 48 8.51 -0.22 5.47
CA ALA A 48 8.67 1.23 5.43
C ALA A 48 7.45 1.97 6.00
N CYS A 49 6.24 1.46 5.72
CA CYS A 49 5.00 1.95 6.32
C CYS A 49 4.98 1.76 7.84
N MET A 50 5.35 0.56 8.34
CA MET A 50 5.44 0.27 9.77
C MET A 50 6.51 1.11 10.48
N ASN A 51 7.64 1.40 9.84
CA ASN A 51 8.69 2.26 10.40
C ASN A 51 8.29 3.74 10.45
N TYR A 52 7.28 4.15 9.69
CA TYR A 52 6.80 5.53 9.65
C TYR A 52 5.70 5.81 10.69
N LEU A 53 4.99 4.78 11.15
CA LEU A 53 3.99 4.85 12.23
C LEU A 53 4.66 4.92 13.61
#